data_AF-A0A3B8VRE1-F1
#
_entry.id   AF-A0A3B8VRE1-F1
#
_cell.length_a   1.000
_cell.length_b   1.000
_cell.length_c   1.000
_cell.angle_alpha   90.00
_cell.angle_beta   90.00
_cell.angle_gamma   90.00
#
_symmetry.space_group_name_H-M   'P 1'
#
loop_
_entity.id
_entity.type
_entity.pdbx_description
1 polymer ?
#
loop_
_entity_poly.entity_id
_entity_poly.type
_entity_poly.pdbx_seq_one_letter_code
_entity_poly.pdbx_strand_id
1 'polypeptide(L)'
;MPTVALQLPLTLLAGLGELSRIGEVVLNPYLGPRFKTAVITTSLPMAVDKPIGFGLQNFCNKCKKCAREGTPGAISLGDKVMFNGYEMWKPDVESCTRYRVTNPAVSGCGRCLKVCPFNKQGLFEHRIPL
;
A
#
# COMPACT_ATOMS: atom_id res chain seq x y z
N MET A 1 -14.90 -20.96 9.73
CA MET A 1 -13.77 -20.03 9.55
C MET A 1 -14.31 -18.62 9.71
N PRO A 2 -13.64 -17.70 10.43
CA PRO A 2 -14.16 -16.34 10.60
C PRO A 2 -14.33 -15.69 9.22
N THR A 3 -15.50 -15.13 8.97
CA THR A 3 -15.90 -14.52 7.68
C THR A 3 -15.28 -13.14 7.45
N VAL A 4 -14.61 -12.57 8.45
CA VAL A 4 -14.00 -11.25 8.39
C VAL A 4 -12.49 -11.39 8.22
N ALA A 5 -11.97 -10.95 7.09
CA ALA A 5 -10.55 -10.98 6.77
C ALA A 5 -10.03 -9.57 6.47
N LEU A 6 -8.84 -9.25 7.00
CA LEU A 6 -8.14 -8.02 6.66
C LEU A 6 -7.43 -8.21 5.31
N GLN A 7 -7.68 -7.32 4.35
CA GLN A 7 -7.17 -7.46 2.99
C GLN A 7 -5.65 -7.30 2.88
N LEU A 8 -5.04 -6.45 3.71
CA LEU A 8 -3.62 -6.13 3.65
C LEU A 8 -2.71 -7.37 3.75
N PRO A 9 -2.81 -8.21 4.81
CA PRO A 9 -1.98 -9.41 4.91
C PRO A 9 -2.25 -10.41 3.78
N LEU A 10 -3.51 -10.56 3.35
CA LEU A 10 -3.85 -11.47 2.26
C LEU A 10 -3.24 -11.03 0.93
N THR A 11 -3.21 -9.72 0.66
CA THR A 11 -2.61 -9.15 -0.55
C THR A 11 -1.10 -9.34 -0.57
N LEU A 12 -0.43 -9.26 0.59
CA LEU A 12 1.00 -9.56 0.73
C LEU A 12 1.29 -11.06 0.52
N LEU A 13 0.52 -11.91 1.19
CA LEU A 13 0.70 -13.37 1.13
C LEU A 13 0.42 -13.95 -0.26
N ALA A 14 -0.57 -13.38 -0.97
CA ALA A 14 -0.89 -13.74 -2.35
C ALA A 14 0.11 -13.19 -3.39
N GLY A 15 1.20 -12.55 -2.97
CA GLY A 15 2.24 -12.09 -3.90
C GLY A 15 1.84 -10.91 -4.79
N LEU A 16 0.79 -10.16 -4.43
CA LEU A 16 0.30 -9.05 -5.26
C LEU A 16 1.09 -7.76 -5.08
N GLY A 17 2.04 -7.70 -4.14
CA GLY A 17 2.89 -6.54 -3.92
C GLY A 17 3.68 -6.60 -2.63
N GLU A 18 4.37 -5.51 -2.32
CA GLU A 18 5.10 -5.30 -1.07
C GLU A 18 4.46 -4.20 -0.22
N LEU A 19 4.69 -4.24 1.08
CA LEU A 19 4.24 -3.20 2.01
C LEU A 19 4.99 -1.90 1.72
N SER A 20 4.25 -0.79 1.58
CA SER A 20 4.81 0.51 1.18
C SER A 20 4.86 1.51 2.34
N ARG A 21 5.63 2.59 2.18
CA ARG A 21 5.66 3.71 3.14
C ARG A 21 4.30 4.34 3.39
N ILE A 22 3.37 4.26 2.44
CA ILE A 22 2.01 4.79 2.61
C ILE A 22 1.32 4.15 3.83
N GLY A 23 1.76 2.95 4.23
CA GLY A 23 1.33 2.26 5.44
C GLY A 23 0.38 1.13 5.08
N GLU A 24 -0.92 1.35 5.30
CA GLU A 24 -1.98 0.35 5.06
C GLU A 24 -2.32 0.20 3.56
N VAL A 25 -1.29 0.20 2.70
CA VAL A 25 -1.39 0.06 1.24
C VAL A 25 -0.25 -0.82 0.74
N VAL A 26 -0.60 -1.95 0.13
CA VAL A 26 0.31 -2.78 -0.66
C VAL A 26 0.56 -2.11 -2.01
N LEU A 27 1.80 -2.11 -2.47
CA LEU A 27 2.19 -1.55 -3.75
C LEU A 27 2.61 -2.68 -4.70
N ASN A 28 1.94 -2.73 -5.85
CA ASN A 28 2.21 -3.70 -6.90
C ASN A 28 3.35 -3.22 -7.81
N PRO A 29 4.27 -4.09 -8.28
CA PRO A 29 5.40 -3.68 -9.11
C PRO A 29 5.01 -3.03 -10.44
N TYR A 30 3.81 -3.30 -10.97
CA TYR A 30 3.35 -2.84 -12.28
C TYR A 30 2.27 -1.77 -12.21
N LEU A 31 1.35 -1.90 -11.25
CA LEU A 31 0.23 -0.96 -11.06
C LEU A 31 0.53 0.12 -10.01
N GLY A 32 1.65 -0.03 -9.30
CA GLY A 32 1.95 0.78 -8.12
C GLY A 32 0.86 0.64 -7.06
N PRO A 33 0.51 1.71 -6.34
CA PRO A 33 -0.56 1.67 -5.35
C PRO A 33 -1.95 1.94 -5.98
N ARG A 34 -2.07 1.99 -7.32
CA ARG A 34 -3.29 2.40 -8.05
C ARG A 34 -4.22 1.21 -8.33
N PHE A 35 -4.59 0.47 -7.29
CA PHE A 35 -5.58 -0.59 -7.39
C PHE A 35 -6.37 -0.73 -6.08
N LYS A 36 -7.49 -1.45 -6.15
CA LYS A 36 -8.29 -1.87 -5.00
C LYS A 36 -8.38 -3.37 -5.01
N THR A 37 -8.47 -3.94 -3.81
CA THR A 37 -8.51 -5.37 -3.59
C THR A 37 -9.90 -5.80 -3.15
N ALA A 38 -10.32 -6.96 -3.62
CA ALA A 38 -11.46 -7.70 -3.10
C ALA A 38 -10.96 -9.10 -2.72
N VAL A 39 -11.59 -9.70 -1.72
CA VAL A 39 -11.20 -11.03 -1.21
C VAL A 39 -12.43 -11.91 -1.20
N ILE A 40 -12.27 -13.11 -1.75
CA ILE A 40 -13.28 -14.18 -1.69
C ILE A 40 -12.61 -15.35 -0.99
N THR A 41 -13.18 -15.78 0.14
CA THR A 41 -12.75 -17.00 0.83
C THR A 41 -13.56 -18.18 0.31
N THR A 42 -12.89 -19.29 0.00
CA THR A 42 -13.54 -20.50 -0.52
C THR A 42 -12.86 -21.74 0.06
N SER A 43 -13.59 -22.86 0.13
CA SER A 43 -13.05 -24.18 0.44
C SER A 43 -12.55 -24.93 -0.80
N LEU A 44 -12.69 -24.34 -1.99
CA LEU A 44 -12.17 -24.91 -3.24
C LEU A 44 -10.65 -25.10 -3.12
N PRO A 45 -10.12 -26.32 -3.31
CA PRO A 45 -8.67 -26.55 -3.32
C PRO A 45 -8.01 -25.81 -4.49
N MET A 46 -7.02 -24.97 -4.19
CA MET A 46 -6.27 -24.19 -5.18
C MET A 46 -4.79 -24.17 -4.79
N ALA A 47 -3.90 -24.09 -5.77
CA ALA A 47 -2.49 -23.82 -5.51
C ALA A 47 -2.33 -22.41 -4.94
N VAL A 48 -1.42 -22.24 -3.97
CA VAL A 48 -1.16 -20.94 -3.34
C VAL A 48 0.04 -20.26 -3.99
N ASP A 49 -0.08 -18.95 -4.21
CA ASP A 49 1.03 -18.09 -4.62
C ASP A 49 2.02 -17.87 -3.47
N LYS A 50 3.14 -17.21 -3.78
CA LYS A 50 4.18 -16.83 -2.82
C LYS A 50 4.32 -15.31 -2.74
N PRO A 51 4.67 -14.75 -1.56
CA PRO A 51 5.06 -13.34 -1.44
C PRO A 51 6.18 -12.97 -2.42
N ILE A 52 6.19 -11.70 -2.84
CA ILE A 52 7.19 -11.17 -3.79
C ILE A 52 8.10 -10.13 -3.15
N GLY A 53 9.30 -9.98 -3.71
CA GLY A 53 10.25 -8.92 -3.38
C GLY A 53 10.83 -8.29 -4.64
N PHE A 54 10.47 -7.04 -4.91
CA PHE A 54 10.91 -6.25 -6.08
C PHE A 54 11.73 -5.01 -5.67
N GLY A 55 12.24 -5.02 -4.43
CA GLY A 55 13.12 -3.98 -3.89
C GLY A 55 12.38 -2.75 -3.35
N LEU A 56 11.07 -2.87 -3.06
CA LEU A 56 10.28 -1.74 -2.62
C LEU A 56 10.78 -1.17 -1.28
N GLN A 57 11.21 -2.02 -0.36
CA GLN A 57 11.68 -1.59 0.96
C GLN A 57 12.82 -0.56 0.86
N ASN A 58 13.83 -0.84 0.03
CA ASN A 58 14.95 0.07 -0.21
C ASN A 58 14.50 1.38 -0.88
N PHE A 59 13.59 1.29 -1.85
CA PHE A 59 13.03 2.47 -2.51
C PHE A 59 12.25 3.36 -1.55
N CYS A 60 11.35 2.78 -0.76
CA CYS A 60 10.52 3.51 0.20
C CYS A 60 11.34 4.15 1.33
N ASN A 61 12.45 3.52 1.75
CA ASN A 61 13.39 4.12 2.70
C ASN A 61 13.92 5.48 2.24
N LYS A 62 14.20 5.62 0.93
CA LYS A 62 14.81 6.84 0.36
C LYS A 62 13.79 7.87 -0.15
N CYS A 63 12.71 7.43 -0.77
CA CYS A 63 11.82 8.30 -1.55
C CYS A 63 11.06 9.36 -0.71
N LYS A 64 10.32 8.91 0.31
CA LYS A 64 9.50 9.72 1.23
C LYS A 64 8.48 10.69 0.56
N LYS A 65 8.22 10.60 -0.74
CA LYS A 65 7.36 11.54 -1.48
C LYS A 65 5.90 11.52 -1.03
N CYS A 66 5.33 10.34 -0.77
CA CYS A 66 3.96 10.23 -0.26
C CYS A 66 3.79 10.89 1.11
N ALA A 67 4.83 10.90 1.95
CA ALA A 67 4.81 11.56 3.25
C ALA A 67 4.87 13.09 3.15
N ARG A 68 5.59 13.63 2.16
CA ARG A 68 5.65 15.08 1.90
C ARG A 68 4.37 15.64 1.27
N GLU A 69 3.75 14.86 0.39
CA GLU A 69 2.64 15.31 -0.46
C GLU A 69 1.26 14.84 0.00
N GLY A 70 1.20 13.85 0.89
CA GLY A 70 -0.04 13.27 1.39
C GLY A 70 -0.78 14.20 2.36
N THR A 71 -1.72 13.64 3.11
CA THR A 71 -2.32 14.36 4.24
C THR A 71 -1.20 14.74 5.23
N PRO A 72 -1.08 16.03 5.61
CA PRO A 72 -0.03 16.48 6.52
C PRO A 72 0.01 15.66 7.82
N GLY A 73 1.19 15.16 8.17
CA GLY A 73 1.42 14.38 9.39
C GLY A 73 0.88 12.95 9.38
N ALA A 74 0.10 12.53 8.38
CA ALA A 74 -0.54 11.22 8.38
C ALA A 74 0.40 10.06 8.02
N ILE A 75 1.44 10.31 7.21
CA ILE A 75 2.36 9.26 6.73
C ILE A 75 3.75 9.53 7.31
N SER A 76 4.35 8.51 7.91
CA SER A 76 5.65 8.62 8.57
C SER A 76 6.79 9.00 7.61
N LEU A 77 7.58 10.00 8.00
CA LEU A 77 8.88 10.33 7.43
C LEU A 77 10.03 9.48 8.02
N GLY A 78 9.77 8.82 9.15
CA GLY A 78 10.75 8.00 9.87
C GLY A 78 10.86 6.58 9.33
N ASP A 79 11.47 5.73 10.14
CA ASP A 79 11.68 4.32 9.83
C ASP A 79 10.42 3.49 10.13
N LYS A 80 10.49 2.21 9.80
CA LYS A 80 9.43 1.28 10.14
C LYS A 80 9.39 1.03 11.65
N VAL A 81 8.22 0.67 12.14
CA VAL A 81 7.99 0.31 13.53
C VAL A 81 7.31 -1.06 13.58
N MET A 82 7.48 -1.75 14.71
CA MET A 82 6.67 -2.93 15.01
C MET A 82 5.28 -2.47 15.45
N PHE A 83 4.25 -2.96 14.78
CA PHE A 83 2.86 -2.69 15.11
C PHE A 83 2.09 -4.00 15.07
N ASN A 84 1.49 -4.41 16.19
CA ASN A 84 0.72 -5.66 16.32
C ASN A 84 1.47 -6.89 15.76
N GLY A 85 2.77 -7.00 16.01
CA GLY A 85 3.58 -8.16 15.65
C GLY A 85 4.16 -8.15 14.23
N TYR A 86 3.99 -7.09 13.44
CA TYR A 86 4.63 -6.97 12.12
C TYR A 86 5.25 -5.59 11.91
N GLU A 87 6.23 -5.53 11.03
CA GLU A 87 6.99 -4.33 10.74
C GLU A 87 6.31 -3.49 9.65
N MET A 88 6.07 -2.19 9.89
CA MET A 88 5.44 -1.30 8.93
C MET A 88 5.82 0.18 9.10
N TRP A 89 5.64 0.99 8.06
CA TRP A 89 5.52 2.44 8.24
C TRP A 89 4.09 2.75 8.71
N LYS A 90 3.87 2.73 10.02
CA LYS A 90 2.52 2.96 10.58
C LYS A 90 2.07 4.40 10.28
N PRO A 91 0.97 4.60 9.54
CA PRO A 91 0.40 5.92 9.36
C PRO A 91 -0.46 6.30 10.57
N ASP A 92 -0.62 7.60 10.79
CA ASP A 92 -1.67 8.14 11.65
C ASP A 92 -3.01 8.04 10.89
N VAL A 93 -3.72 6.94 11.18
CA VAL A 93 -5.02 6.64 10.58
C VAL A 93 -6.11 7.61 11.04
N GLU A 94 -5.97 8.22 12.21
CA GLU A 94 -6.94 9.19 12.72
C GLU A 94 -6.85 10.48 11.91
N SER A 95 -5.65 11.03 11.74
CA SER A 95 -5.40 12.20 10.90
C SER A 95 -5.83 11.97 9.45
N CYS A 96 -5.47 10.80 8.88
CA CYS A 96 -5.90 10.42 7.53
C CYS A 96 -7.43 10.36 7.40
N THR A 97 -8.11 9.72 8.35
CA THR A 97 -9.57 9.57 8.36
C THR A 97 -10.26 10.92 8.51
N ARG A 98 -9.82 11.74 9.47
CA ARG A 98 -10.35 13.08 9.69
C ARG A 98 -10.27 13.90 8.41
N TYR A 99 -9.09 13.97 7.78
CA TYR A 99 -8.93 14.70 6.52
C TYR A 99 -9.82 14.19 5.39
N ARG A 100 -9.99 12.86 5.27
CA ARG A 100 -10.82 12.25 4.22
C ARG A 100 -12.30 12.51 4.38
N VAL A 101 -12.78 12.61 5.63
CA VAL A 101 -14.21 12.63 5.96
C VAL A 101 -14.72 14.04 6.24
N THR A 102 -13.93 14.88 6.91
CA THR A 102 -14.41 16.17 7.43
C THR A 102 -14.01 17.36 6.57
N ASN A 103 -13.09 17.21 5.63
CA ASN A 103 -12.65 18.32 4.78
C ASN A 103 -13.65 18.53 3.62
N PRO A 104 -14.39 19.65 3.58
CA PRO A 104 -15.44 19.88 2.58
C PRO A 104 -14.87 20.12 1.16
N ALA A 105 -13.58 20.41 1.03
CA ALA A 105 -12.94 20.64 -0.26
C ALA A 105 -12.59 19.33 -1.00
N VAL A 106 -12.80 18.17 -0.38
CA VAL A 106 -12.45 16.86 -0.95
C VAL A 106 -13.58 15.85 -0.76
N SER A 107 -13.74 14.94 -1.72
CA SER A 107 -14.58 13.74 -1.56
C SER A 107 -13.66 12.53 -1.35
N GLY A 108 -13.32 12.28 -0.08
CA GLY A 108 -12.25 11.35 0.29
C GLY A 108 -10.85 11.90 0.01
N CYS A 109 -9.84 11.02 -0.04
CA CYS A 109 -8.47 11.39 -0.42
C CYS A 109 -7.73 10.15 -0.93
N GLY A 110 -6.92 10.35 -1.97
CA GLY A 110 -6.00 9.35 -2.51
C GLY A 110 -4.68 9.98 -2.98
N ARG A 111 -4.32 11.15 -2.44
CA ARG A 111 -3.17 11.95 -2.92
C ARG A 111 -1.86 11.18 -2.81
N CYS A 112 -1.68 10.39 -1.76
CA CYS A 112 -0.53 9.49 -1.58
C CYS A 112 -0.39 8.47 -2.72
N LEU A 113 -1.50 7.97 -3.27
CA LEU A 113 -1.52 7.06 -4.42
C LEU A 113 -1.10 7.81 -5.68
N LYS A 114 -1.69 8.99 -5.90
CA LYS A 114 -1.43 9.83 -7.08
C LYS A 114 0.04 10.19 -7.23
N VAL A 115 0.67 10.63 -6.15
CA VAL A 115 2.05 11.18 -6.17
C VAL A 115 3.14 10.12 -6.12
N CYS A 116 2.78 8.86 -5.86
CA CYS A 116 3.75 7.77 -5.78
C CYS A 116 4.51 7.61 -7.10
N PRO A 117 5.85 7.50 -7.11
CA PRO A 117 6.61 7.29 -8.34
C PRO A 117 6.26 6.00 -9.11
N PHE A 118 5.63 5.04 -8.42
CA PHE A 118 5.09 3.83 -9.04
C PHE A 118 3.69 4.05 -9.64
N ASN A 119 3.16 5.26 -9.63
CA ASN A 119 1.93 5.62 -10.34
C ASN A 119 2.26 6.45 -11.59
N LYS A 120 3.18 5.96 -12.42
CA LYS A 120 3.55 6.56 -13.70
C LYS A 120 2.91 5.79 -14.86
N GLN A 121 2.56 6.50 -15.92
CA GLN A 121 2.23 5.89 -17.20
C GLN A 121 3.45 5.12 -17.72
N GLY A 122 3.24 3.97 -18.37
CA GLY A 122 4.33 3.13 -18.87
C GLY A 122 5.15 2.40 -17.79
N LEU A 123 4.73 2.40 -16.50
CA LEU A 123 5.47 1.67 -15.46
C LEU A 123 5.63 0.18 -15.79
N PHE A 124 4.60 -0.41 -16.40
CA PHE A 124 4.64 -1.78 -16.89
C PHE A 124 5.74 -1.95 -17.94
N GLU A 125 5.76 -1.10 -18.96
CA GLU A 125 6.76 -1.12 -20.06
C GLU A 125 8.19 -0.95 -19.55
N HIS A 126 8.42 -0.08 -18.57
CA HIS A 126 9.75 0.14 -17.97
C HIS A 126 10.27 -1.03 -17.12
N ARG A 127 9.41 -2.00 -16.77
CA ARG A 127 9.75 -3.14 -15.90
C ARG A 127 9.64 -4.50 -16.58
N ILE A 128 9.20 -4.56 -17.83
CA ILE A 128 9.30 -5.78 -18.63
C ILE A 128 10.77 -5.92 -19.04
N PRO A 129 11.45 -7.03 -18.71
CA PRO A 129 12.68 -7.38 -19.38
C PRO A 129 12.31 -7.83 -20.80
N LEU A 130 12.35 -6.90 -21.75
CA LEU A 130 12.43 -7.24 -23.17
C LEU A 130 13.88 -7.60 -23.52
#